data_AF-A0A9X3CGZ9-F1
#
_entry.id   AF-A0A9X3CGZ9-F1
#
_cell.length_a   1.000
_cell.length_b   1.000
_cell.length_c   1.000
_cell.angle_alpha   90.00
_cell.angle_beta   90.00
_cell.angle_gamma   90.00
#
_symmetry.space_group_name_H-M   'P 1'
#
loop_
_entity.id
_entity.type
_entity.pdbx_description
1 polymer ?
#
loop_
_entity_poly.entity_id
_entity_poly.type
_entity_poly.pdbx_seq_one_letter_code
_entity_poly.pdbx_strand_id
1 'polypeptide(L)'
;MAQDICIEAKPSFLSRHKVKFAVVVALLLIGLGSVGLSSAFVIHHTDIPDSYWTTTSVLKPKLLDAPVFIGALTMITITTLALVIWGYWKLHSLPKKHSAHTGQPKLVFWLCMLGFFYGWLWIAAIIIVVIDWEKLSNVIRRLTR
;
A
#
# COMPACT_ATOMS: atom_id res chain seq x y z
N MET A 1 -53.30 13.49 4.84
CA MET A 1 -53.01 13.71 3.40
C MET A 1 -52.02 14.85 3.35
N ALA A 2 -50.77 14.75 2.88
CA ALA A 2 -50.10 13.82 1.99
C ALA A 2 -48.65 13.61 2.51
N GLN A 3 -48.26 12.36 2.75
CA GLN A 3 -47.30 11.59 1.93
C GLN A 3 -45.86 12.09 1.98
N ASP A 4 -45.09 11.32 2.76
CA ASP A 4 -43.63 11.19 2.74
C ASP A 4 -43.09 11.07 1.31
N ILE A 5 -42.46 12.13 0.81
CA ILE A 5 -41.57 12.01 -0.35
C ILE A 5 -40.17 11.81 0.20
N CYS A 6 -39.86 10.55 0.54
CA CYS A 6 -38.48 10.08 0.64
C CYS A 6 -37.83 10.26 -0.74
N ILE A 7 -37.19 11.41 -0.96
CA ILE A 7 -36.20 11.58 -2.04
C ILE A 7 -34.99 10.72 -1.64
N GLU A 8 -35.05 9.42 -1.95
CA GLU A 8 -33.89 8.54 -2.03
C GLU A 8 -32.89 9.20 -3.01
N ALA A 9 -31.89 9.89 -2.47
CA ALA A 9 -30.80 10.46 -3.24
C ALA A 9 -30.04 9.31 -3.91
N LYS A 10 -30.45 8.96 -5.14
CA LYS A 10 -29.82 7.93 -5.97
C LYS A 10 -28.30 8.16 -5.93
N PRO A 11 -27.50 7.19 -5.46
CA PRO A 11 -26.07 7.37 -5.37
C PRO A 11 -25.56 7.67 -6.78
N SER A 12 -25.04 8.88 -6.93
CA SER A 12 -24.45 9.41 -8.15
C SER A 12 -23.62 8.31 -8.84
N PHE A 13 -23.83 8.12 -10.14
CA PHE A 13 -23.10 7.15 -10.96
C PHE A 13 -21.57 7.28 -10.79
N LEU A 14 -21.10 8.51 -10.51
CA LEU A 14 -19.72 8.81 -10.13
C LEU A 14 -19.27 7.99 -8.92
N SER A 15 -20.08 7.84 -7.86
CA SER A 15 -19.74 7.13 -6.61
C SER A 15 -19.40 5.65 -6.84
N ARG A 16 -20.14 4.98 -7.74
CA ARG A 16 -19.92 3.57 -8.10
C ARG A 16 -18.65 3.34 -8.92
N HIS A 17 -18.15 4.37 -9.59
CA HIS A 17 -17.00 4.26 -10.49
C HIS A 17 -15.79 5.06 -10.03
N LYS A 18 -15.82 5.77 -8.88
CA LYS A 18 -14.66 6.52 -8.37
C LYS A 18 -13.40 5.67 -8.24
N VAL A 19 -13.55 4.44 -7.76
CA VAL A 19 -12.44 3.48 -7.64
C VAL A 19 -11.92 3.07 -9.02
N LYS A 20 -12.84 2.73 -9.94
CA LYS A 20 -12.49 2.35 -11.32
C LYS A 20 -11.83 3.50 -12.09
N PHE A 21 -12.33 4.71 -11.93
CA PHE A 21 -11.83 5.93 -12.56
C PHE A 21 -10.49 6.36 -11.97
N ALA A 22 -10.31 6.25 -10.65
CA ALA A 22 -9.02 6.50 -10.00
C ALA A 22 -7.95 5.49 -10.44
N VAL A 23 -8.32 4.21 -10.60
CA VAL A 23 -7.42 3.17 -11.15
C VAL A 23 -7.08 3.45 -12.61
N VAL A 24 -8.06 3.86 -13.43
CA VAL A 24 -7.83 4.22 -14.83
C VAL A 24 -6.94 5.46 -14.95
N VAL A 25 -7.17 6.51 -14.14
CA VAL A 25 -6.31 7.71 -14.12
C VAL A 25 -4.91 7.38 -13.63
N ALA A 26 -4.75 6.51 -12.63
CA ALA A 26 -3.44 6.03 -12.19
C ALA A 26 -2.72 5.27 -13.31
N LEU A 27 -3.40 4.36 -14.03
CA LEU A 27 -2.85 3.69 -15.20
C LEU A 27 -2.49 4.65 -16.34
N LEU A 28 -3.28 5.70 -16.53
CA LEU A 28 -3.03 6.73 -17.55
C LEU A 28 -1.83 7.61 -17.18
N LEU A 29 -1.66 7.93 -15.89
CA LEU A 29 -0.48 8.63 -15.36
C LEU A 29 0.79 7.77 -15.38
N ILE A 30 0.65 6.46 -15.16
CA ILE A 30 1.74 5.49 -15.33
C ILE A 30 2.15 5.43 -16.81
N GLY A 31 1.19 5.34 -17.73
CA GLY A 31 1.44 5.33 -19.17
C GLY A 31 2.07 6.63 -19.67
N LEU A 32 1.48 7.78 -19.35
CA LEU A 32 2.00 9.11 -19.71
C LEU A 32 3.36 9.39 -19.07
N GLY A 33 3.52 9.04 -17.79
CA GLY A 33 4.79 9.14 -17.08
C GLY A 33 5.86 8.25 -17.68
N SER A 34 5.50 7.07 -18.19
CA SER A 34 6.44 6.16 -18.86
C SER A 34 6.97 6.73 -20.18
N VAL A 35 6.13 7.45 -20.94
CA VAL A 35 6.55 8.12 -22.19
C VAL A 35 7.42 9.35 -21.88
N GLY A 36 7.06 10.12 -20.85
CA GLY A 36 7.87 11.26 -20.38
C GLY A 36 9.24 10.85 -19.83
N LEU A 37 9.29 9.78 -19.01
CA LEU A 37 10.55 9.22 -18.52
C LEU A 37 11.38 8.61 -19.65
N SER A 38 10.74 7.98 -20.65
CA SER A 38 11.45 7.41 -21.80
C SER A 38 12.24 8.46 -22.60
N SER A 39 11.81 9.73 -22.59
CA SER A 39 12.58 10.83 -23.21
C SER A 39 13.72 11.36 -22.32
N ALA A 40 13.66 11.11 -21.01
CA ALA A 40 14.67 11.57 -20.04
C ALA A 40 15.77 10.53 -19.78
N PHE A 41 15.48 9.24 -19.96
CA PHE A 41 16.43 8.15 -19.78
C PHE A 41 16.98 7.68 -21.14
N VAL A 42 18.00 8.37 -21.65
CA VAL A 42 18.82 7.88 -22.77
C VAL A 42 19.81 6.84 -22.24
N ILE A 43 19.73 5.62 -22.74
CA ILE A 43 20.68 4.55 -22.41
C ILE A 43 21.99 4.88 -23.12
N HIS A 44 23.05 5.11 -22.35
CA HIS A 44 24.40 5.32 -22.87
C HIS A 44 25.15 3.98 -22.88
N HIS A 45 26.08 3.79 -23.83
CA HIS A 45 26.91 2.57 -24.02
C HIS A 45 26.18 1.36 -24.63
N THR A 46 25.43 1.57 -25.72
CA THR A 46 24.84 0.50 -26.55
C THR A 46 25.83 -0.13 -27.55
N ASP A 47 27.09 0.31 -27.53
CA ASP A 47 28.08 0.10 -28.59
C ASP A 47 28.94 -1.15 -28.35
N ILE A 48 28.62 -1.91 -27.30
CA ILE A 48 29.36 -3.10 -26.90
C ILE A 48 28.88 -4.28 -27.76
N PRO A 49 29.79 -4.97 -28.48
CA PRO A 49 29.39 -6.07 -29.35
C PRO A 49 28.78 -7.22 -28.54
N ASP A 50 27.73 -7.86 -29.08
CA ASP A 50 26.97 -8.95 -28.44
C ASP A 50 27.86 -10.12 -27.99
N SER A 51 29.02 -10.31 -28.61
CA SER A 51 30.03 -11.31 -28.23
C SER A 51 30.67 -11.08 -26.86
N TYR A 52 30.56 -9.88 -26.30
CA TYR A 52 31.06 -9.56 -24.96
C TYR A 52 30.26 -10.28 -23.85
N TRP A 53 28.98 -10.57 -24.12
CA TRP A 53 28.10 -11.23 -23.15
C TRP A 53 27.86 -12.69 -23.53
N THR A 54 28.75 -13.57 -23.04
CA THR A 54 28.76 -15.01 -23.32
C THR A 54 27.48 -15.78 -22.91
N THR A 55 26.58 -15.14 -22.14
CA THR A 55 25.33 -15.74 -21.63
C THR A 55 24.14 -14.76 -21.74
N THR A 56 24.03 -14.00 -22.83
CA THR A 56 22.83 -13.16 -23.03
C THR A 56 21.74 -13.90 -23.78
N SER A 57 20.55 -13.97 -23.17
CA SER A 57 19.33 -14.40 -23.84
C SER A 57 19.00 -13.46 -25.00
N VAL A 58 18.46 -14.02 -26.09
CA VAL A 58 17.99 -13.27 -27.28
C VAL A 58 16.96 -12.17 -26.95
N LEU A 59 16.35 -12.23 -25.76
CA LEU A 59 15.37 -11.23 -25.30
C LEU A 59 16.01 -9.99 -24.65
N LYS A 60 17.29 -10.04 -24.24
CA LYS A 60 17.97 -8.92 -23.56
C LYS A 60 17.97 -7.63 -24.41
N PRO A 61 18.45 -7.62 -25.66
CA PRO A 61 18.47 -6.40 -26.48
C PRO A 61 17.08 -5.97 -26.96
N LYS A 62 16.13 -6.90 -27.07
CA LYS A 62 14.79 -6.60 -27.62
C LYS A 62 13.77 -6.11 -26.60
N LEU A 63 13.91 -6.53 -25.33
CA LEU A 63 12.90 -6.26 -24.30
C LEU A 63 13.48 -5.48 -23.12
N LEU A 64 14.59 -5.95 -22.54
CA LEU A 64 15.15 -5.31 -21.34
C LEU A 64 15.84 -3.98 -21.65
N ASP A 65 16.47 -3.86 -22.81
CA ASP A 65 17.17 -2.63 -23.23
C ASP A 65 16.24 -1.60 -23.88
N ALA A 66 14.93 -1.89 -23.95
CA ALA A 66 13.95 -0.95 -24.45
C ALA A 66 13.75 0.19 -23.43
N PRO A 67 14.02 1.46 -23.77
CA PRO A 67 13.88 2.59 -22.85
C PRO A 67 12.48 2.70 -22.23
N VAL A 68 11.46 2.37 -23.03
CA VAL A 68 10.05 2.36 -22.62
C VAL A 68 9.77 1.28 -21.58
N PHE A 69 10.42 0.11 -21.68
CA PHE A 69 10.22 -1.00 -20.75
C PHE A 69 10.79 -0.68 -19.37
N ILE A 70 11.99 -0.09 -19.31
CA ILE A 70 12.60 0.37 -18.05
C ILE A 70 11.76 1.48 -17.42
N GLY A 71 11.30 2.46 -18.19
CA GLY A 71 10.41 3.51 -17.70
C GLY A 71 9.10 2.94 -17.10
N ALA A 72 8.53 1.92 -17.73
CA ALA A 72 7.32 1.25 -17.23
C ALA A 72 7.57 0.54 -15.89
N LEU A 73 8.72 -0.16 -15.75
CA LEU A 73 9.13 -0.81 -14.50
C LEU A 73 9.34 0.20 -13.36
N THR A 74 9.91 1.37 -13.65
CA THR A 74 10.05 2.44 -12.65
C THR A 74 8.69 2.96 -12.21
N MET A 75 7.78 3.23 -13.15
CA MET A 75 6.45 3.76 -12.84
C MET A 75 5.59 2.76 -12.06
N ILE A 76 5.65 1.47 -12.37
CA ILE A 76 4.93 0.45 -11.59
C ILE A 76 5.50 0.32 -10.18
N THR A 77 6.81 0.47 -10.00
CA THR A 77 7.46 0.46 -8.67
C THR A 77 7.02 1.66 -7.85
N ILE A 78 7.05 2.87 -8.42
CA ILE A 78 6.59 4.10 -7.75
C ILE A 78 5.11 3.98 -7.38
N THR A 79 4.28 3.47 -8.29
CA THR A 79 2.84 3.26 -8.04
C THR A 79 2.63 2.27 -6.90
N THR A 80 3.36 1.16 -6.89
CA THR A 80 3.28 0.16 -5.83
C THR A 80 3.67 0.77 -4.49
N LEU A 81 4.74 1.56 -4.45
CA LEU A 81 5.17 2.27 -3.25
C LEU A 81 4.10 3.26 -2.76
N ALA A 82 3.53 4.05 -3.66
CA ALA A 82 2.45 4.99 -3.34
C ALA A 82 1.19 4.26 -2.81
N LEU A 83 0.84 3.10 -3.37
CA LEU A 83 -0.26 2.27 -2.90
C LEU A 83 -0.02 1.71 -1.50
N VAL A 84 1.21 1.27 -1.20
CA VAL A 84 1.59 0.81 0.14
C VAL A 84 1.48 1.95 1.16
N ILE A 85 2.00 3.14 0.82
CA ILE A 85 1.91 4.34 1.68
C ILE A 85 0.44 4.73 1.90
N TRP A 86 -0.37 4.73 0.85
CA TRP A 86 -1.80 5.02 0.96
C TRP A 86 -2.56 3.96 1.77
N GLY A 87 -2.24 2.68 1.58
CA GLY A 87 -2.79 1.58 2.37
C GLY A 87 -2.45 1.73 3.86
N TYR A 88 -1.20 2.08 4.17
CA TYR A 88 -0.76 2.44 5.50
C TYR A 88 -1.51 3.68 6.03
N TRP A 89 -1.73 4.68 5.18
CA TRP A 89 -2.51 5.87 5.52
C TRP A 89 -3.96 5.51 5.91
N LYS A 90 -4.57 4.57 5.20
CA LYS A 90 -5.92 4.12 5.54
C LYS A 90 -5.94 3.30 6.82
N LEU A 91 -5.01 2.36 6.98
CA LEU A 91 -4.92 1.48 8.14
C LEU A 91 -4.73 2.27 9.44
N HIS A 92 -3.78 3.22 9.51
CA HIS A 92 -3.55 3.98 10.75
C HIS A 92 -4.72 4.90 11.14
N SER A 93 -5.65 5.17 10.23
CA SER A 93 -6.85 5.98 10.50
C SER A 93 -8.00 5.16 11.12
N LEU A 94 -7.97 3.83 11.03
CA LEU A 94 -9.01 2.92 11.56
C LEU A 94 -9.13 2.88 13.10
N PRO A 95 -8.03 2.90 13.88
CA PRO A 95 -8.09 2.81 15.34
C PRO A 95 -8.92 3.93 15.98
N LYS A 96 -9.04 5.09 15.32
CA LYS A 96 -9.82 6.24 15.82
C LYS A 96 -11.31 5.94 15.95
N LYS A 97 -11.86 5.03 15.13
CA LYS A 97 -13.29 4.72 15.12
C LYS A 97 -13.69 3.58 16.06
N HIS A 98 -12.78 2.64 16.32
CA HIS A 98 -13.06 1.44 17.12
C HIS A 98 -12.63 1.58 18.59
N SER A 99 -11.85 2.62 18.93
CA SER A 99 -11.28 2.87 20.26
C SER A 99 -12.21 3.61 21.23
N ALA A 100 -13.46 3.92 20.87
CA ALA A 100 -14.32 4.74 21.71
C ALA A 100 -14.64 4.10 23.07
N HIS A 101 -14.46 2.77 23.22
CA HIS A 101 -14.81 2.05 24.45
C HIS A 101 -13.71 1.15 25.04
N THR A 102 -12.65 0.81 24.29
CA THR A 102 -11.54 -0.02 24.79
C THR A 102 -10.20 0.50 24.30
N GLY A 103 -9.24 0.76 25.21
CA GLY A 103 -7.89 1.21 24.87
C GLY A 103 -6.98 0.10 24.32
N GLN A 104 -7.37 -1.16 24.53
CA GLN A 104 -6.66 -2.38 24.11
C GLN A 104 -6.35 -2.45 22.60
N PRO A 105 -7.34 -2.30 21.69
CA PRO A 105 -7.12 -2.54 20.27
C PRO A 105 -6.22 -1.47 19.64
N LYS A 106 -6.20 -0.27 20.22
CA LYS A 106 -5.37 0.85 19.74
C LYS A 106 -3.89 0.58 20.02
N LEU A 107 -3.54 0.11 21.22
CA LEU A 107 -2.15 -0.19 21.59
C LEU A 107 -1.58 -1.34 20.74
N VAL A 108 -2.34 -2.43 20.62
CA VAL A 108 -2.00 -3.60 19.82
C VAL A 108 -1.77 -3.24 18.35
N PHE A 109 -2.66 -2.42 17.77
CA PHE A 109 -2.56 -2.01 16.38
C PHE A 109 -1.28 -1.21 16.09
N TRP A 110 -0.95 -0.23 16.95
CA TRP A 110 0.27 0.57 16.79
C TRP A 110 1.53 -0.28 16.95
N LEU A 111 1.53 -1.25 17.86
CA LEU A 111 2.64 -2.17 18.07
C LEU A 111 2.86 -3.09 16.85
N CYS A 112 1.77 -3.55 16.21
CA CYS A 112 1.86 -4.33 14.98
C CYS A 112 2.40 -3.51 13.80
N MET A 113 2.03 -2.21 13.70
CA MET A 113 2.62 -1.32 12.70
C MET A 113 4.10 -1.02 12.93
N LEU A 114 4.54 -0.94 14.18
CA LEU A 114 5.96 -0.83 14.53
C LEU A 114 6.75 -2.11 14.22
N GLY A 115 6.11 -3.29 14.34
CA GLY A 115 6.69 -4.59 13.97
C GLY A 115 7.11 -4.70 12.51
N PHE A 116 6.48 -3.93 11.60
CA PHE A 116 6.84 -3.92 10.18
C PHE A 116 8.21 -3.28 9.90
N PHE A 117 8.70 -2.44 10.82
CA PHE A 117 9.98 -1.72 10.67
C PHE A 117 11.15 -2.38 11.41
N TYR A 118 10.88 -3.23 12.41
CA TYR A 118 11.93 -3.86 13.23
C TYR A 118 11.57 -5.32 13.53
N GLY A 119 12.37 -6.26 13.03
CA GLY A 119 12.08 -7.70 13.11
C GLY A 119 11.82 -8.23 14.53
N TRP A 120 12.47 -7.66 15.54
CA TRP A 120 12.27 -8.06 16.94
C TRP A 120 10.93 -7.57 17.53
N LEU A 121 10.41 -6.41 17.07
CA LEU A 121 9.16 -5.83 17.59
C LEU A 121 7.93 -6.68 17.22
N TRP A 122 8.02 -7.49 16.16
CA TRP A 122 6.97 -8.43 15.79
C TRP A 122 6.69 -9.46 16.91
N ILE A 123 7.70 -9.85 17.69
CA ILE A 123 7.56 -10.83 18.78
C ILE A 123 6.79 -10.19 19.93
N ALA A 124 7.14 -8.95 20.28
CA ALA A 124 6.44 -8.19 21.31
C ALA A 124 4.97 -7.96 20.94
N ALA A 125 4.66 -7.72 19.66
CA ALA A 125 3.29 -7.58 19.18
C ALA A 125 2.45 -8.85 19.40
N ILE A 126 2.99 -10.03 19.05
CA ILE A 126 2.29 -11.31 19.24
C ILE A 126 2.04 -11.58 20.73
N ILE A 127 3.04 -11.32 21.58
CA ILE A 127 2.91 -11.52 23.03
C ILE A 127 1.80 -10.62 23.59
N ILE A 128 1.78 -9.33 23.23
CA ILE A 128 0.79 -8.37 23.74
C ILE A 128 -0.63 -8.67 23.23
N VAL A 129 -0.78 -9.24 22.03
CA VAL A 129 -2.07 -9.71 21.48
C VAL A 129 -2.64 -10.88 22.26
N VAL A 130 -1.79 -11.84 22.63
CA VAL A 130 -2.23 -13.08 23.29
C VAL A 130 -2.56 -12.83 24.77
N ILE A 131 -1.98 -11.79 25.38
CA ILE A 131 -2.26 -11.43 26.76
C ILE A 131 -3.59 -10.67 26.86
N ASP A 132 -4.55 -11.26 27.58
CA ASP A 132 -5.77 -10.58 28.03
C ASP A 132 -5.44 -9.69 29.25
N TRP A 133 -5.39 -8.38 29.01
CA TRP A 133 -5.01 -7.40 30.03
C TRP A 133 -6.10 -7.16 31.07
N GLU A 134 -7.37 -7.47 30.75
CA GLU A 134 -8.46 -7.38 31.74
C GLU A 134 -8.33 -8.50 32.76
N LYS A 135 -8.01 -9.72 32.32
CA LYS A 135 -7.67 -10.81 33.25
C LYS A 135 -6.40 -10.52 34.02
N LEU A 136 -5.35 -10.03 33.35
CA LEU A 136 -4.07 -9.73 34.01
C LEU A 136 -4.21 -8.66 35.10
N SER A 137 -4.93 -7.57 34.82
CA SER A 137 -5.15 -6.49 35.80
C SER A 137 -5.98 -6.95 37.01
N ASN A 138 -6.99 -7.80 36.78
CA ASN A 138 -7.81 -8.36 37.85
C ASN A 138 -7.05 -9.35 38.75
N VAL A 139 -6.08 -10.09 38.21
CA VAL A 139 -5.20 -10.97 38.98
C VAL A 139 -4.22 -10.15 39.81
N ILE A 140 -3.57 -9.16 39.21
CA ILE A 140 -2.62 -8.27 39.92
C ILE A 140 -3.33 -7.56 41.08
N ARG A 141 -4.52 -6.99 40.84
CA ARG A 141 -5.31 -6.31 41.88
C ARG A 141 -5.73 -7.23 43.03
N ARG A 142 -5.92 -8.52 42.76
CA ARG A 142 -6.20 -9.53 43.80
C ARG A 142 -4.97 -9.96 44.59
N LEU A 143 -3.79 -9.87 43.99
CA LEU A 143 -2.50 -10.20 44.62
C LEU A 143 -1.95 -9.07 45.48
N THR A 144 -2.27 -7.81 45.14
CA THR A 144 -1.82 -6.62 45.87
C THR A 144 -2.77 -6.19 47.00
N ARG A 145 -3.98 -6.74 47.07
CA ARG A 145 -4.96 -6.49 48.14
C ARG A 145 -4.93 -7.64 49.15
#